data_AF-A0A8B6BFP3-F1
#
_entry.id   AF-A0A8B6BFP3-F1
#
_cell.length_a   1.000
_cell.length_b   1.000
_cell.length_c   1.000
_cell.angle_alpha   90.00
_cell.angle_beta   90.00
_cell.angle_gamma   90.00
#
_symmetry.space_group_name_H-M   'P 1'
#
loop_
_entity.id
_entity.type
_entity.pdbx_description
1 polymer ?
#
loop_
_entity_poly.entity_id
_entity_poly.type
_entity_poly.pdbx_seq_one_letter_code
_entity_poly.pdbx_strand_id
1 'polypeptide(L)'
;MSENPTEVEDNIVKLLQENIEKRYNEETVRTGWDLAQLEFECCGAVNYMDYNNTAYNFPASDQTVPNTCCKLSNREAALDDPSKATPNDSAKCYSRDETEIYTKGCKDSLKEWALKHSTIIIGVGIGIAVLEIFSIVWACCFCRNIGKDD
;
A
#
# COMPACT_ATOMS: atom_id res chain seq x y z
N MET A 1 8.66 -8.14 -27.34
CA MET A 1 8.84 -6.85 -26.66
C MET A 1 9.39 -7.20 -25.28
N SER A 2 10.69 -7.05 -25.03
CA SER A 2 11.26 -7.24 -23.70
C SER A 2 11.24 -5.88 -23.01
N GLU A 3 10.15 -5.57 -22.30
CA GLU A 3 10.17 -4.44 -21.37
C GLU A 3 11.24 -4.72 -20.31
N ASN A 4 12.10 -3.73 -20.05
CA ASN A 4 13.12 -3.84 -19.04
C ASN A 4 12.43 -3.80 -17.66
N PRO A 5 12.57 -4.82 -16.79
CA PRO A 5 11.85 -4.90 -15.52
C PRO A 5 11.99 -3.65 -14.63
N THR A 6 13.12 -2.94 -14.74
CA THR A 6 13.40 -1.72 -13.96
C THR A 6 12.61 -0.50 -14.45
N GLU A 7 12.31 -0.42 -15.75
CA GLU A 7 11.60 0.72 -16.34
C GLU A 7 10.15 0.78 -15.87
N VAL A 8 9.51 -0.37 -15.74
CA VAL A 8 8.14 -0.49 -15.22
C VAL A 8 8.09 -0.07 -13.75
N GLU A 9 9.03 -0.56 -12.93
CA GLU A 9 9.12 -0.17 -11.51
C GLU A 9 9.31 1.35 -11.36
N ASP A 10 10.20 1.96 -12.14
CA ASP A 10 10.48 3.39 -12.05
C ASP A 10 9.29 4.26 -12.48
N ASN A 11 8.55 3.84 -13.51
CA ASN A 11 7.34 4.54 -13.95
C ASN A 11 6.24 4.47 -12.89
N ILE A 12 6.05 3.31 -12.24
CA ILE A 12 5.10 3.17 -11.14
C ILE A 12 5.48 4.09 -9.98
N VAL A 13 6.76 4.10 -9.59
CA VAL A 13 7.25 4.94 -8.48
C VAL A 13 7.00 6.42 -8.76
N LYS A 14 7.27 6.90 -9.99
CA LYS A 14 6.97 8.29 -10.38
C LYS A 14 5.48 8.61 -10.23
N LEU A 15 4.60 7.73 -10.70
CA LEU A 15 3.14 7.91 -10.55
C LEU A 15 2.69 7.95 -9.09
N LEU A 16 3.34 7.17 -8.23
CA LEU A 16 3.06 7.17 -6.79
C LEU A 16 3.53 8.47 -6.12
N GLN A 17 4.73 8.96 -6.46
CA GLN A 17 5.23 10.24 -5.97
C GLN A 17 4.33 11.40 -6.42
N GLU A 18 3.93 11.42 -7.70
CA GLU A 18 3.00 12.43 -8.21
C GLU A 18 1.62 12.38 -7.51
N ASN A 19 1.17 11.19 -7.09
CA ASN A 19 -0.05 11.04 -6.29
C ASN A 19 0.08 11.71 -4.91
N ILE A 20 1.20 11.50 -4.22
CA ILE A 20 1.49 12.16 -2.93
C ILE A 20 1.58 13.68 -3.12
N GLU A 21 2.25 14.12 -4.19
CA GLU A 21 2.43 15.54 -4.46
C GLU A 21 1.10 16.25 -4.73
N LYS A 22 0.29 15.70 -5.64
CA LYS A 22 -0.88 16.41 -6.21
C LYS A 22 -2.21 16.01 -5.59
N ARG A 23 -2.34 14.78 -5.11
CA ARG A 23 -3.64 14.16 -4.78
C ARG A 23 -3.78 13.73 -3.32
N TYR A 24 -2.76 13.94 -2.49
CA TYR A 24 -2.85 13.61 -1.05
C TYR A 24 -3.90 14.44 -0.28
N ASN A 25 -4.39 15.55 -0.84
CA ASN A 25 -5.56 16.26 -0.31
C ASN A 25 -6.88 15.52 -0.50
N GLU A 26 -6.96 14.60 -1.45
CA GLU A 26 -8.16 13.78 -1.67
C GLU A 26 -8.25 12.73 -0.57
N GLU A 27 -9.36 12.70 0.16
CA GLU A 27 -9.54 11.81 1.32
C GLU A 27 -9.30 10.34 0.99
N THR A 28 -9.79 9.87 -0.16
CA THR A 28 -9.62 8.48 -0.59
C THR A 28 -8.15 8.13 -0.87
N VAL A 29 -7.40 9.05 -1.48
CA VAL A 29 -5.96 8.88 -1.74
C VAL A 29 -5.18 8.92 -0.43
N ARG A 30 -5.49 9.89 0.43
CA ARG A 30 -4.88 10.05 1.75
C ARG A 30 -5.06 8.80 2.60
N THR A 31 -6.30 8.32 2.76
CA THR A 31 -6.61 7.14 3.57
C THR A 31 -5.88 5.89 3.06
N GLY A 32 -5.77 5.72 1.74
CA GLY A 32 -5.02 4.61 1.14
C GLY A 32 -3.53 4.66 1.48
N TRP A 33 -2.91 5.84 1.40
CA TRP A 33 -1.52 6.04 1.80
C TRP A 33 -1.32 5.87 3.31
N ASP A 34 -2.18 6.47 4.13
CA ASP A 34 -2.14 6.37 5.58
C ASP A 34 -2.19 4.91 6.04
N LEU A 35 -3.10 4.11 5.47
CA LEU A 35 -3.19 2.69 5.76
C LEU A 35 -1.95 1.92 5.31
N ALA A 36 -1.44 2.19 4.10
CA ALA A 36 -0.24 1.52 3.61
C ALA A 36 0.98 1.82 4.49
N GLN A 37 1.12 3.05 4.98
CA GLN A 37 2.22 3.46 5.86
C GLN A 37 2.16 2.77 7.21
N LEU A 38 0.95 2.60 7.76
CA LEU A 38 0.74 1.86 9.00
C LEU A 38 1.03 0.37 8.85
N GLU A 39 0.52 -0.25 7.78
CA GLU A 39 0.61 -1.69 7.55
C GLU A 39 2.05 -2.12 7.25
N PHE A 40 2.77 -1.34 6.42
CA PHE A 40 4.11 -1.68 5.95
C PHE A 40 5.24 -0.94 6.68
N GLU A 41 4.92 -0.14 7.70
CA GLU A 41 5.87 0.63 8.51
C GLU A 41 6.86 1.42 7.64
N CYS A 42 6.29 2.19 6.71
CA CYS A 42 7.00 2.94 5.69
C CYS A 42 6.53 4.40 5.64
N CYS A 43 7.26 5.26 4.95
CA CYS A 43 6.83 6.63 4.68
C CYS A 43 7.15 7.04 3.24
N GLY A 44 6.15 7.60 2.56
CA GLY A 44 6.24 7.98 1.15
C GLY A 44 6.37 6.81 0.18
N ALA A 45 6.47 7.10 -1.12
CA ALA A 45 6.67 6.09 -2.15
C ALA A 45 8.12 5.55 -2.09
N VAL A 46 9.10 6.46 -2.06
CA VAL A 46 10.54 6.18 -1.98
C VAL A 46 11.08 6.47 -0.59
N ASN A 47 10.65 7.57 0.03
CA ASN A 47 10.96 7.92 1.41
C ASN A 47 10.08 9.10 1.87
N TYR A 48 10.25 9.51 3.13
CA TYR A 48 9.50 10.61 3.74
C TYR A 48 9.67 11.98 3.03
N MET A 49 10.70 12.17 2.22
CA MET A 49 10.91 13.43 1.48
C MET A 49 9.91 13.62 0.33
N ASP A 50 9.18 12.58 -0.07
CA ASP A 50 8.11 12.68 -1.07
C ASP A 50 7.00 13.66 -0.64
N TYR A 51 6.88 13.93 0.67
CA TYR A 51 5.95 14.92 1.21
C TYR A 51 6.44 16.37 1.13
N ASN A 52 7.70 16.63 0.75
CA ASN A 52 8.24 18.01 0.72
C ASN A 52 7.45 18.96 -0.18
N ASN A 53 6.93 18.44 -1.29
CA ASN A 53 6.25 19.24 -2.32
C ASN A 53 4.75 18.94 -2.38
N THR A 54 4.20 18.27 -1.37
CA THR A 54 2.76 17.98 -1.35
C THR A 54 1.95 19.27 -1.29
N ALA A 55 0.86 19.33 -2.04
CA ALA A 55 -0.14 20.38 -1.91
C ALA A 55 -0.96 20.25 -0.62
N TYR A 56 -0.75 19.18 0.16
CA TYR A 56 -1.46 18.90 1.39
C TYR A 56 -1.10 19.88 2.52
N ASN A 57 -2.12 20.50 3.10
CA ASN A 57 -1.94 21.35 4.27
C ASN A 57 -2.12 20.51 5.52
N PHE A 58 -1.01 20.17 6.16
CA PHE A 58 -1.05 19.43 7.43
C PHE A 58 -1.72 20.28 8.53
N PRO A 59 -2.47 19.63 9.44
CA PRO A 59 -3.24 20.34 10.48
C PRO A 59 -2.36 21.05 11.52
N ALA A 60 -1.16 20.53 11.80
CA ALA A 60 -0.19 21.18 12.68
C ALA A 60 0.82 22.00 11.88
N SER A 61 1.19 23.18 12.38
CA SER A 61 2.02 24.16 11.66
C SER A 61 3.46 23.70 11.41
N ASP A 62 3.96 22.80 12.26
CA ASP A 62 5.30 22.21 12.18
C ASP A 62 5.28 20.83 11.49
N GLN A 63 4.10 20.28 11.19
CA GLN A 63 3.95 18.96 10.61
C GLN A 63 4.37 18.95 9.14
N THR A 64 5.36 18.11 8.83
CA THR A 64 5.92 17.98 7.47
C THR A 64 5.60 16.66 6.78
N VAL A 65 5.00 15.72 7.51
CA VAL A 65 4.62 14.37 7.07
C VAL A 65 3.33 13.94 7.77
N PRO A 66 2.57 12.97 7.23
CA PRO A 66 1.42 12.38 7.92
C PRO A 66 1.80 11.74 9.25
N ASN A 67 0.86 11.66 10.20
CA ASN A 67 1.13 11.00 11.49
C ASN A 67 1.47 9.52 11.31
N THR A 68 0.91 8.87 10.30
CA THR A 68 1.14 7.48 9.90
C THR A 68 2.58 7.19 9.45
N CYS A 69 3.35 8.22 9.07
CA CYS A 69 4.80 8.13 8.85
C CYS A 69 5.63 8.08 10.13
N CYS A 70 5.04 8.39 11.29
CA CYS A 70 5.72 8.41 12.58
C CYS A 70 5.59 7.08 13.31
N LYS A 71 6.50 6.81 14.24
CA LYS A 71 6.30 5.75 15.23
C LYS A 71 5.15 6.14 16.16
N LEU A 72 4.18 5.24 16.30
CA LEU A 72 2.93 5.52 17.00
C LEU A 72 2.89 4.89 18.39
N SER A 73 2.24 5.58 19.31
CA SER A 73 1.90 5.07 20.65
C SER A 73 0.65 4.18 20.63
N ASN A 74 -0.22 4.37 19.65
CA ASN A 74 -1.54 3.76 19.55
C ASN A 74 -1.76 3.00 18.23
N ARG A 75 -0.73 2.29 17.75
CA ARG A 75 -0.72 1.65 16.43
C ARG A 75 -1.94 0.76 16.16
N GLU A 76 -2.35 -0.04 17.14
CA GLU A 76 -3.48 -0.98 16.99
C GLU A 76 -4.80 -0.24 16.70
N ALA A 77 -5.04 0.89 17.37
CA ALA A 77 -6.21 1.73 17.11
C ALA A 77 -6.08 2.50 15.78
N ALA A 78 -4.86 2.86 15.38
CA ALA A 78 -4.61 3.55 14.12
C ALA A 78 -4.83 2.65 12.90
N LEU A 79 -4.64 1.33 13.03
CA LEU A 79 -4.93 0.39 11.94
C LEU A 79 -6.43 0.26 11.64
N ASP A 80 -7.29 0.43 12.64
CA ASP A 80 -8.75 0.47 12.46
C ASP A 80 -9.20 1.83 11.87
N ASP A 81 -8.57 2.92 12.33
CA ASP A 81 -8.86 4.27 11.89
C ASP A 81 -7.58 5.12 11.81
N PRO A 82 -7.01 5.30 10.61
CA PRO A 82 -5.75 6.02 10.44
C PRO A 82 -5.80 7.49 10.90
N SER A 83 -7.00 8.08 10.96
CA SER A 83 -7.17 9.45 11.47
C SER A 83 -6.85 9.59 12.96
N LYS A 84 -6.87 8.48 13.71
CA LYS A 84 -6.52 8.44 15.14
C LYS A 84 -5.03 8.26 15.40
N ALA A 85 -4.19 8.15 14.37
CA ALA A 85 -2.75 7.95 14.52
C ALA A 85 -2.11 9.04 15.41
N THR A 86 -1.52 8.61 16.52
CA THR A 86 -0.88 9.48 17.52
C THR A 86 0.61 9.16 17.64
N PRO A 87 1.50 10.04 17.11
CA PRO A 87 2.95 9.86 17.22
C PRO A 87 3.41 9.75 18.68
N ASN A 88 4.45 8.94 18.93
CA ASN A 88 5.11 8.87 20.24
C ASN A 88 5.70 10.24 20.64
N ASP A 89 6.43 10.84 19.71
CA ASP A 89 7.00 12.18 19.82
C ASP A 89 6.79 12.92 18.50
N SER A 90 5.71 13.71 18.45
CA SER A 90 5.34 14.45 17.24
C SER A 90 6.39 15.49 16.85
N ALA A 91 7.04 16.13 17.81
CA ALA A 91 8.05 17.15 17.54
C ALA A 91 9.28 16.55 16.84
N LYS A 92 9.75 15.38 17.31
CA LYS A 92 10.86 14.66 16.67
C LYS A 92 10.49 14.10 15.31
N CYS A 93 9.31 13.51 15.17
CA CYS A 93 8.87 13.00 13.88
C CYS A 93 8.74 14.12 12.83
N TYR A 94 8.11 15.25 13.18
CA TYR A 94 7.90 16.35 12.25
C TYR A 94 9.19 17.07 11.86
N SER A 95 10.19 17.07 12.75
CA SER A 95 11.56 17.51 12.48
C SER A 95 12.41 16.45 11.75
N ARG A 96 11.82 15.29 11.42
CA ARG A 96 12.41 14.19 10.64
C ARG A 96 13.59 13.53 11.32
N ASP A 97 13.51 13.40 12.64
CA ASP A 97 14.41 12.57 13.41
C ASP A 97 14.23 11.09 13.03
N GLU A 98 15.28 10.46 12.52
CA GLU A 98 15.29 9.05 12.08
C GLU A 98 14.88 8.05 13.19
N THR A 99 14.94 8.47 14.46
CA THR A 99 14.51 7.65 15.59
C THR A 99 12.99 7.54 15.71
N GLU A 100 12.22 8.51 15.21
CA GLU A 100 10.76 8.61 15.37
C GLU A 100 9.99 8.62 14.04
N ILE A 101 10.68 8.63 12.89
CA ILE A 101 10.08 8.55 11.56
C ILE A 101 10.45 7.25 10.85
N TYR A 102 9.54 6.72 10.01
CA TYR A 102 9.89 5.64 9.08
C TYR A 102 10.73 6.21 7.92
N THR A 103 11.99 5.80 7.84
CA THR A 103 12.91 6.27 6.79
C THR A 103 12.75 5.50 5.47
N LYS A 104 12.18 4.30 5.53
CA LYS A 104 12.01 3.40 4.39
C LYS A 104 10.77 3.74 3.57
N GLY A 105 10.91 3.74 2.25
CA GLY A 105 9.79 3.94 1.32
C GLY A 105 8.85 2.75 1.23
N CYS A 106 7.59 3.03 0.94
CA CYS A 106 6.58 1.98 0.81
C CYS A 106 6.80 1.07 -0.40
N LYS A 107 7.48 1.54 -1.45
CA LYS A 107 7.93 0.67 -2.57
C LYS A 107 8.75 -0.51 -2.06
N ASP A 108 9.77 -0.22 -1.25
CA ASP A 108 10.72 -1.22 -0.80
C ASP A 108 10.11 -2.11 0.30
N SER A 109 9.34 -1.53 1.24
CA SER A 109 8.64 -2.30 2.27
C SER A 109 7.60 -3.25 1.66
N LEU A 110 6.83 -2.80 0.67
CA LEU A 110 5.86 -3.65 -0.03
C LEU A 110 6.55 -4.77 -0.81
N LYS A 111 7.66 -4.47 -1.49
CA LYS A 111 8.45 -5.46 -2.23
C LYS A 111 8.99 -6.53 -1.28
N GLU A 112 9.56 -6.15 -0.15
CA GLU A 112 10.04 -7.10 0.85
C GLU A 112 8.92 -7.92 1.47
N TRP A 113 7.78 -7.30 1.79
CA TRP A 113 6.61 -8.01 2.29
C TRP A 113 6.11 -9.05 1.27
N ALA A 114 6.00 -8.65 0.01
CA ALA A 114 5.55 -9.54 -1.07
C ALA A 114 6.52 -10.71 -1.28
N LEU A 115 7.83 -10.46 -1.25
CA LEU A 115 8.84 -11.52 -1.37
C LEU A 115 8.80 -12.47 -0.17
N LYS A 116 8.65 -11.93 1.04
CA LYS A 116 8.55 -12.72 2.28
C LYS A 116 7.30 -13.60 2.32
N HIS A 117 6.18 -13.10 1.80
CA HIS A 117 4.91 -13.83 1.76
C HIS A 117 4.61 -14.48 0.39
N SER A 118 5.60 -14.53 -0.51
CA SER A 118 5.45 -14.99 -1.90
C SER A 118 4.93 -16.41 -1.99
N THR A 119 5.35 -17.30 -1.11
CA THR A 119 4.87 -18.69 -1.07
C THR A 119 3.36 -18.78 -0.87
N ILE A 120 2.81 -17.96 0.03
CA ILE A 120 1.37 -17.93 0.31
C ILE A 120 0.64 -17.37 -0.92
N ILE A 121 1.13 -16.27 -1.49
CA ILE A 121 0.54 -15.63 -2.66
C ILE A 121 0.48 -16.60 -3.85
N ILE A 122 1.59 -17.30 -4.13
CA ILE A 122 1.68 -18.31 -5.20
C ILE A 122 0.71 -19.46 -4.91
N GLY A 123 0.63 -19.93 -3.66
CA GLY A 123 -0.28 -20.99 -3.25
C GLY A 123 -1.75 -20.63 -3.50
N VAL A 124 -2.17 -19.42 -3.11
CA VAL A 124 -3.51 -18.89 -3.37
C VAL A 124 -3.78 -18.81 -4.87
N GLY A 125 -2.82 -18.31 -5.65
CA GLY A 125 -2.95 -18.22 -7.11
C GLY A 125 -3.17 -19.58 -7.77
N ILE A 126 -2.42 -20.62 -7.36
CA ILE A 126 -2.62 -21.99 -7.85
C ILE A 126 -4.00 -22.53 -7.43
N GLY A 127 -4.43 -22.27 -6.19
CA GLY A 127 -5.73 -22.69 -5.70
C GLY A 127 -6.88 -22.11 -6.53
N ILE A 128 -6.82 -20.81 -6.83
CA ILE A 128 -7.80 -20.12 -7.70
C ILE A 128 -7.78 -20.74 -9.10
N ALA A 129 -6.60 -20.96 -9.69
CA ALA A 129 -6.50 -21.56 -11.03
C ALA A 129 -7.14 -22.96 -11.12
N VAL A 130 -7.00 -23.79 -10.07
CA VAL A 130 -7.64 -25.10 -10.01
C VAL A 130 -9.17 -24.98 -9.92
N LEU A 131 -9.68 -24.05 -9.11
CA LEU A 131 -11.12 -23.81 -8.97
C LEU A 131 -11.74 -23.30 -10.28
N GLU A 132 -11.04 -22.44 -11.01
CA GLU A 132 -11.47 -21.95 -12.33
C GLU A 132 -11.60 -23.11 -13.33
N ILE A 133 -10.59 -23.98 -13.42
CA ILE A 133 -10.62 -25.15 -14.31
C ILE A 133 -11.78 -26.09 -13.93
N PHE A 134 -11.95 -26.35 -12.63
CA PHE A 134 -13.05 -27.19 -12.14
C PHE A 134 -14.41 -26.61 -12.50
N SER A 135 -14.57 -25.28 -12.37
CA SER A 135 -15.82 -24.58 -12.70
C SER A 135 -16.16 -24.69 -14.18
N ILE A 136 -15.18 -24.55 -15.08
CA ILE A 136 -15.36 -24.71 -16.52
C ILE A 136 -15.80 -26.15 -16.85
N VAL A 137 -15.10 -27.15 -16.31
CA VAL A 137 -15.43 -28.56 -16.54
C VAL A 137 -16.83 -28.89 -16.04
N TRP A 138 -17.17 -28.45 -14.84
CA TRP A 138 -18.50 -28.64 -14.26
C TRP A 138 -19.59 -28.02 -15.13
N ALA A 139 -19.42 -26.76 -15.54
CA ALA A 139 -20.38 -26.07 -16.41
C ALA A 139 -20.58 -26.82 -17.72
N CYS A 140 -19.51 -27.28 -18.37
CA CYS A 140 -19.61 -28.08 -19.59
C CYS A 140 -20.36 -29.41 -19.37
N CYS A 141 -20.10 -30.10 -18.26
CA CYS A 141 -20.79 -31.35 -17.93
C CYS A 141 -22.28 -31.12 -17.65
N PHE A 142 -22.62 -30.07 -16.91
CA PHE A 142 -23.99 -29.72 -16.56
C PHE A 142 -24.83 -29.34 -17.79
N CYS A 143 -24.30 -28.48 -18.67
CA CYS A 143 -24.98 -28.09 -19.92
C CYS A 143 -25.23 -29.30 -20.84
N ARG A 144 -24.32 -30.29 -20.88
CA ARG A 144 -24.50 -31.51 -21.67
C ARG A 144 -25.55 -32.46 -21.10
N ASN A 145 -25.87 -32.35 -19.81
CA ASN A 145 -26.86 -33.17 -19.16
C ASN A 145 -28.28 -32.59 -19.32
N ILE A 146 -28.43 -31.27 -19.31
CA ILE A 146 -29.73 -30.60 -19.55
C ILE A 146 -30.20 -30.72 -21.01
N GLY A 147 -29.30 -30.71 -21.99
CA GLY A 147 -29.66 -30.89 -23.40
C GLY A 147 -30.06 -32.32 -23.80
N LYS A 148 -30.24 -33.23 -22.83
CA LYS A 148 -30.69 -34.61 -23.05
C LYS A 148 -32.12 -34.89 -22.60
N ASP A 149 -32.82 -33.90 -22.04
CA ASP A 149 -34.21 -34.04 -21.55
C ASP A 149 -35.26 -33.44 -22.53
N ASP A 150 -35.07 -33.63 -23.84
CA ASP A 150 -36.12 -33.49 -24.88
C ASP A 150 -36.35 -34.84 -25.59
#